data_AF-A0A3B4C015-F1
#
_entry.id   AF-A0A3B4C015-F1
#
_cell.length_a   1.000
_cell.length_b   1.000
_cell.length_c   1.000
_cell.angle_alpha   90.00
_cell.angle_beta   90.00
_cell.angle_gamma   90.00
#
_symmetry.space_group_name_H-M   'P 1'
#
loop_
_entity.id
_entity.type
_entity.pdbx_description
1 polymer ?
#
loop_
_entity_poly.entity_id
_entity_poly.type
_entity_poly.pdbx_seq_one_letter_code
_entity_poly.pdbx_strand_id
1 'polypeptide(L)'
;MEGVEERGGANRPPRRGKSPRRRREGKKSHRQSNGPSAQERAGSDQRDEELEASEWPAALEETSESSSKRLDRCRRAHFLHGPYPTTHFGPKACVLPNPTSVMHIQDPASQRLTWSKPPLNVLVIRKVRDEGLLEPFKELCRFLVEEKRLMVFVEKKVVDDVALTADETFSSIRKQLCTFREGFDDISDCIDLIICLGGDGTLLYASSLFQGSVPPVMAFHLGSLGFLTPFKFESYKTEVDKVFEGNAAIVLRSRLKVKVVKGLFQRSEQLFKPEENGTGPPNHIGTEAGKITLQLQVLNEVVVDRGPSSYLSNVDLYLDGRLITSVQGDGVIVSTPTGSTAYAAAAGASMIHPNVPAIMVTPICPHSLSFRPIVVPAGVELMITLSPDARNTAWVSFDGRKRQEIQHGDSIKITTSCYPVPSLCCHDLVYDWFDSLAQCLHWNVRKKQTRLTDGSDSSDTEN
;
A
#
# COMPACT_ATOMS: atom_id res chain seq x y z
N MET A 1 -33.11 54.44 18.16
CA MET A 1 -33.76 53.12 18.23
C MET A 1 -32.67 52.10 18.51
N GLU A 2 -31.99 52.17 19.66
CA GLU A 2 -32.48 51.94 21.05
C GLU A 2 -32.76 50.45 21.30
N GLY A 3 -32.39 49.84 22.42
CA GLY A 3 -31.66 50.35 23.61
C GLY A 3 -32.03 49.54 24.87
N VAL A 4 -31.27 49.72 25.97
CA VAL A 4 -31.51 49.19 27.35
C VAL A 4 -31.17 47.68 27.53
N GLU A 5 -30.24 47.20 28.39
CA GLU A 5 -29.99 47.31 29.86
C GLU A 5 -30.88 46.36 30.73
N GLU A 6 -30.48 45.74 31.86
CA GLU A 6 -29.18 45.60 32.59
C GLU A 6 -29.25 44.48 33.69
N ARG A 7 -28.12 44.23 34.41
CA ARG A 7 -27.96 43.61 35.78
C ARG A 7 -28.28 42.10 35.99
N GLY A 8 -27.62 41.39 36.92
CA GLY A 8 -26.38 41.71 37.67
C GLY A 8 -26.07 40.86 38.93
N GLY A 9 -24.80 40.40 39.06
CA GLY A 9 -24.10 40.01 40.31
C GLY A 9 -24.37 38.60 40.93
N ALA A 10 -23.62 38.11 41.93
CA ALA A 10 -22.21 38.36 42.36
C ALA A 10 -21.76 37.40 43.51
N ASN A 11 -20.57 36.77 43.47
CA ASN A 11 -19.60 36.61 44.60
C ASN A 11 -18.34 35.71 44.34
N ARG A 12 -17.33 35.79 45.24
CA ARG A 12 -15.96 35.19 45.25
C ARG A 12 -15.43 35.12 46.73
N PRO A 13 -14.19 34.64 47.07
CA PRO A 13 -13.14 33.91 46.33
C PRO A 13 -13.07 32.44 46.84
N PRO A 14 -12.14 31.92 47.71
CA PRO A 14 -10.67 32.13 48.00
C PRO A 14 -9.72 31.75 46.81
N ARG A 15 -8.35 31.67 46.82
CA ARG A 15 -7.19 31.77 47.77
C ARG A 15 -6.86 30.52 48.64
N ARG A 16 -5.66 29.89 48.74
CA ARG A 16 -4.22 30.06 48.34
C ARG A 16 -3.56 28.64 48.25
N GLY A 17 -2.34 28.37 47.76
CA GLY A 17 -1.30 29.18 47.08
C GLY A 17 0.16 28.69 47.31
N LYS A 18 1.13 29.23 46.53
CA LYS A 18 2.62 29.19 46.65
C LYS A 18 3.45 28.01 46.09
N SER A 19 4.49 28.40 45.34
CA SER A 19 5.66 27.64 44.85
C SER A 19 6.83 27.65 45.87
N PRO A 20 7.96 26.92 45.64
CA PRO A 20 9.12 27.56 44.97
C PRO A 20 10.05 26.65 44.13
N ARG A 21 10.98 27.28 43.37
CA ARG A 21 12.09 26.66 42.62
C ARG A 21 13.25 26.20 43.53
N ARG A 22 14.10 25.28 43.04
CA ARG A 22 15.57 25.33 43.24
C ARG A 22 16.36 24.73 42.05
N ARG A 23 17.68 24.92 42.07
CA ARG A 23 18.64 24.78 40.95
C ARG A 23 19.99 24.34 41.53
N ARG A 24 20.74 23.44 40.85
CA ARG A 24 22.16 23.00 41.02
C ARG A 24 22.29 21.51 40.63
N GLU A 25 23.44 20.92 40.31
CA GLU A 25 24.70 21.33 39.64
C GLU A 25 25.38 20.01 39.16
N GLY A 26 26.32 20.05 38.20
CA GLY A 26 26.78 18.83 37.51
C GLY A 26 28.09 18.21 38.02
N LYS A 27 28.43 17.01 37.52
CA LYS A 27 29.81 16.45 37.52
C LYS A 27 30.00 15.39 36.41
N LYS A 28 31.23 15.28 35.90
CA LYS A 28 31.68 14.25 34.93
C LYS A 28 32.42 13.10 35.64
N SER A 29 32.51 11.94 35.00
CA SER A 29 33.63 11.00 35.15
C SER A 29 33.81 10.13 33.89
N HIS A 30 34.98 9.49 33.75
CA HIS A 30 35.40 8.65 32.62
C HIS A 30 35.95 7.30 33.14
N ARG A 31 35.75 6.22 32.35
CA ARG A 31 36.60 5.01 32.17
C ARG A 31 35.75 3.92 31.44
N GLN A 32 36.17 3.11 30.46
CA GLN A 32 37.41 2.35 30.16
C GLN A 32 37.76 1.29 31.24
N SER A 33 38.05 0.02 30.94
CA SER A 33 38.04 -0.76 29.69
C SER A 33 38.22 -2.27 30.04
N ASN A 34 38.47 -3.13 29.04
CA ASN A 34 39.04 -4.50 29.12
C ASN A 34 38.05 -5.70 29.18
N GLY A 35 38.32 -6.69 28.32
CA GLY A 35 38.11 -8.14 28.57
C GLY A 35 39.48 -8.79 28.90
N PRO A 36 39.84 -10.02 28.46
CA PRO A 36 39.11 -11.00 27.63
C PRO A 36 39.22 -12.46 28.18
N SER A 37 39.02 -13.48 27.31
CA SER A 37 39.31 -14.93 27.49
C SER A 37 38.38 -15.73 28.44
N ALA A 38 38.21 -17.06 28.35
CA ALA A 38 38.78 -18.14 27.51
C ALA A 38 37.65 -19.14 27.06
N GLN A 39 37.77 -19.96 25.99
CA GLN A 39 38.18 -21.39 25.99
C GLN A 39 37.72 -22.22 27.24
N GLU A 40 37.25 -23.48 27.14
CA GLU A 40 37.37 -24.51 26.09
C GLU A 40 36.38 -25.68 26.27
N ARG A 41 36.31 -26.61 25.28
CA ARG A 41 35.71 -27.98 25.29
C ARG A 41 34.17 -28.04 25.33
N ALA A 42 33.45 -28.86 24.54
CA ALA A 42 33.65 -30.19 23.92
C ALA A 42 33.33 -31.38 24.84
N GLY A 43 32.27 -32.11 24.50
CA GLY A 43 31.76 -33.33 25.13
C GLY A 43 30.49 -33.79 24.39
N SER A 44 30.28 -35.09 24.24
CA SER A 44 29.27 -35.68 23.36
C SER A 44 28.58 -36.89 23.98
N ASP A 45 27.25 -36.96 23.86
CA ASP A 45 26.40 -38.16 23.65
C ASP A 45 24.96 -37.62 23.43
N GLN A 46 24.15 -38.07 22.47
CA GLN A 46 23.64 -39.40 22.08
C GLN A 46 22.54 -39.97 22.97
N ARG A 47 21.36 -40.14 22.34
CA ARG A 47 20.22 -40.99 22.72
C ARG A 47 19.45 -40.61 24.00
N ASP A 48 18.20 -41.00 24.18
CA ASP A 48 17.00 -41.09 23.30
C ASP A 48 15.89 -41.64 24.22
N GLU A 49 14.66 -41.10 24.13
CA GLU A 49 13.46 -41.59 24.87
C GLU A 49 13.59 -41.42 26.42
N GLU A 50 12.54 -41.26 27.24
CA GLU A 50 11.13 -41.67 27.14
C GLU A 50 10.12 -40.54 27.48
N LEU A 51 8.83 -40.85 27.35
CA LEU A 51 7.69 -40.01 27.72
C LEU A 51 7.13 -40.41 29.09
N GLU A 52 7.24 -39.54 30.10
CA GLU A 52 6.38 -39.61 31.29
C GLU A 52 5.52 -38.35 31.42
N ALA A 53 4.24 -38.54 31.80
CA ALA A 53 3.27 -37.47 31.92
C ALA A 53 3.32 -36.85 33.33
N SER A 54 3.69 -35.57 33.41
CA SER A 54 3.68 -34.84 34.68
C SER A 54 2.28 -34.38 35.09
N GLU A 55 1.91 -34.69 36.32
CA GLU A 55 0.61 -34.39 36.93
C GLU A 55 0.41 -32.88 37.13
N TRP A 56 -0.84 -32.44 37.28
CA TRP A 56 -1.17 -31.08 37.69
C TRP A 56 -0.98 -30.89 39.21
N PRO A 57 -0.13 -29.97 39.69
CA PRO A 57 -0.18 -29.52 41.07
C PRO A 57 -1.44 -28.70 41.32
N ALA A 58 -2.07 -28.91 42.47
CA ALA A 58 -3.29 -28.21 42.87
C ALA A 58 -3.06 -26.73 43.22
N ALA A 59 -4.17 -26.00 43.43
CA ALA A 59 -4.15 -24.59 43.81
C ALA A 59 -3.37 -24.33 45.11
N LEU A 60 -2.67 -23.19 45.16
CA LEU A 60 -2.15 -22.56 46.37
C LEU A 60 -2.84 -21.21 46.58
N GLU A 61 -3.00 -20.83 47.84
CA GLU A 61 -4.00 -19.86 48.29
C GLU A 61 -3.62 -18.38 48.06
N GLU A 62 -4.63 -17.52 47.96
CA GLU A 62 -4.44 -16.07 47.88
C GLU A 62 -4.04 -15.48 49.24
N THR A 63 -2.76 -15.19 49.44
CA THR A 63 -2.32 -14.26 50.50
C THR A 63 -2.12 -12.86 49.93
N SER A 64 -3.08 -11.96 50.19
CA SER A 64 -3.09 -10.61 49.66
C SER A 64 -2.13 -9.66 50.39
N GLU A 65 -1.08 -9.13 49.72
CA GLU A 65 -0.39 -7.95 50.27
C GLU A 65 0.30 -7.01 49.25
N SER A 66 -0.06 -5.73 49.34
CA SER A 66 0.64 -4.53 48.81
C SER A 66 0.89 -4.38 47.29
N SER A 67 0.16 -3.46 46.67
CA SER A 67 0.36 -3.04 45.28
C SER A 67 1.61 -2.16 45.09
N SER A 68 2.64 -2.63 44.37
CA SER A 68 3.73 -1.77 43.88
C SER A 68 3.90 -1.86 42.36
N LYS A 69 3.74 -0.72 41.67
CA LYS A 69 3.61 -0.65 40.21
C LYS A 69 4.97 -0.79 39.51
N ARG A 70 5.32 -2.00 39.08
CA ARG A 70 6.23 -2.16 37.92
C ARG A 70 5.47 -1.84 36.64
N LEU A 71 5.56 -0.58 36.19
CA LEU A 71 5.31 -0.28 34.78
C LEU A 71 6.47 -0.88 33.98
N ASP A 72 6.29 -2.11 33.49
CA ASP A 72 7.19 -2.62 32.47
C ASP A 72 7.13 -1.72 31.25
N ARG A 73 8.28 -1.15 30.89
CA ARG A 73 8.46 -0.43 29.63
C ARG A 73 8.54 -1.46 28.50
N CYS A 74 7.41 -2.11 28.22
CA CYS A 74 7.22 -2.84 26.98
C CYS A 74 7.53 -1.88 25.83
N ARG A 75 8.70 -2.07 25.20
CA ARG A 75 9.07 -1.34 23.99
C ARG A 75 8.02 -1.73 22.96
N ARG A 76 7.21 -0.77 22.53
CA ARG A 76 6.12 -0.99 21.59
C ARG A 76 6.70 -1.50 20.27
N ALA A 77 6.76 -2.82 20.13
CA ALA A 77 7.15 -3.45 18.89
C ALA A 77 6.13 -3.04 17.82
N HIS A 78 6.64 -2.67 16.66
CA HIS A 78 5.83 -2.33 15.51
C HIS A 78 5.40 -3.64 14.86
N PHE A 79 4.09 -3.77 14.63
CA PHE A 79 3.49 -4.95 14.02
C PHE A 79 2.51 -4.48 12.95
N LEU A 80 2.36 -5.30 11.91
CA LEU A 80 1.54 -5.00 10.73
C LEU A 80 0.04 -5.09 11.04
N HIS A 81 -0.33 -6.13 11.77
CA HIS A 81 -1.57 -6.19 12.52
C HIS A 81 -1.35 -5.54 13.89
N GLY A 82 -2.42 -5.30 14.66
CA GLY A 82 -2.29 -4.76 16.01
C GLY A 82 -1.36 -5.60 16.91
N PRO A 83 -0.90 -5.05 18.06
CA PRO A 83 -0.05 -5.80 19.00
C PRO A 83 -0.68 -7.15 19.30
N TYR A 84 0.13 -8.23 19.25
CA TYR A 84 -0.35 -9.61 19.33
C TYR A 84 -1.38 -9.74 20.45
N PRO A 85 -2.64 -10.09 20.14
CA PRO A 85 -3.73 -9.93 21.08
C PRO A 85 -3.48 -10.81 22.30
N THR A 86 -3.72 -10.27 23.49
CA THR A 86 -3.79 -11.10 24.69
C THR A 86 -4.89 -12.12 24.47
N THR A 87 -4.51 -13.38 24.26
CA THR A 87 -5.46 -14.44 23.94
C THR A 87 -6.41 -14.72 25.10
N HIS A 88 -6.05 -14.33 26.33
CA HIS A 88 -6.92 -14.39 27.50
C HIS A 88 -7.82 -13.15 27.63
N PHE A 89 -9.10 -13.38 27.91
CA PHE A 89 -10.13 -12.35 28.11
C PHE A 89 -10.73 -12.50 29.51
N GLY A 90 -10.26 -11.67 30.45
CA GLY A 90 -10.63 -11.81 31.86
C GLY A 90 -10.11 -13.12 32.48
N PRO A 91 -10.71 -13.59 33.59
CA PRO A 91 -10.15 -14.67 34.40
C PRO A 91 -10.43 -16.10 33.88
N LYS A 92 -11.26 -16.28 32.83
CA LYS A 92 -11.76 -17.62 32.43
C LYS A 92 -11.88 -17.88 30.92
N ALA A 93 -11.89 -16.86 30.06
CA ALA A 93 -12.03 -17.07 28.61
C ALA A 93 -10.67 -16.90 27.92
N CYS A 94 -10.43 -17.65 26.85
CA CYS A 94 -9.31 -17.41 25.95
C CYS A 94 -9.61 -17.85 24.50
N VAL A 95 -8.85 -17.29 23.55
CA VAL A 95 -8.66 -17.86 22.22
C VAL A 95 -7.68 -19.02 22.35
N LEU A 96 -8.14 -20.23 22.02
CA LEU A 96 -7.23 -21.38 21.91
C LEU A 96 -6.27 -21.15 20.73
N PRO A 97 -4.94 -21.19 20.94
CA PRO A 97 -3.97 -21.00 19.86
C PRO A 97 -3.91 -22.26 19.00
N ASN A 98 -4.80 -22.38 18.01
CA ASN A 98 -4.76 -23.47 17.04
C ASN A 98 -3.57 -23.25 16.08
N PRO A 99 -2.55 -24.14 16.05
CA PRO A 99 -1.37 -23.95 15.21
C PRO A 99 -1.68 -23.88 13.71
N THR A 100 -2.77 -24.50 13.23
CA THR A 100 -3.17 -24.39 11.81
C THR A 100 -3.79 -23.04 11.42
N SER A 101 -3.98 -22.14 12.40
CA SER A 101 -4.51 -20.78 12.21
C SER A 101 -3.47 -19.67 12.41
N VAL A 102 -2.24 -20.02 12.84
CA VAL A 102 -1.17 -19.04 13.09
C VAL A 102 -0.53 -18.63 11.76
N MET A 103 -0.99 -17.52 11.20
CA MET A 103 -0.38 -16.92 10.01
C MET A 103 0.96 -16.26 10.36
N HIS A 104 2.07 -16.83 9.90
CA HIS A 104 3.41 -16.26 10.02
C HIS A 104 3.61 -15.09 9.03
N ILE A 105 3.11 -13.91 9.41
CA ILE A 105 3.22 -12.68 8.63
C ILE A 105 4.44 -11.89 9.12
N GLN A 106 5.42 -11.65 8.24
CA GLN A 106 6.57 -10.78 8.54
C GLN A 106 6.10 -9.33 8.72
N ASP A 107 6.68 -8.60 9.67
CA ASP A 107 6.46 -7.16 9.80
C ASP A 107 7.10 -6.38 8.62
N PRO A 108 6.33 -5.63 7.82
CA PRO A 108 6.88 -4.85 6.71
C PRO A 108 7.83 -3.74 7.14
N ALA A 109 7.73 -3.16 8.35
CA ALA A 109 8.74 -2.19 8.77
C ALA A 109 10.15 -2.82 8.88
N SER A 110 10.21 -4.12 9.16
CA SER A 110 11.43 -4.94 9.16
C SER A 110 11.87 -5.48 7.78
N GLN A 111 11.08 -5.34 6.71
CA GLN A 111 11.42 -5.91 5.40
C GLN A 111 12.63 -5.22 4.76
N ARG A 112 13.57 -6.02 4.27
CA ARG A 112 14.83 -5.60 3.65
C ARG A 112 15.11 -6.41 2.39
N LEU A 113 15.72 -5.79 1.39
CA LEU A 113 16.18 -6.47 0.18
C LEU A 113 17.44 -7.28 0.46
N THR A 114 17.47 -8.54 0.01
CA THR A 114 18.65 -9.40 0.05
C THR A 114 18.87 -10.02 -1.32
N TRP A 115 20.05 -9.79 -1.90
CA TRP A 115 20.47 -10.39 -3.16
C TRP A 115 21.02 -11.80 -2.90
N SER A 116 20.39 -12.83 -3.46
CA SER A 116 20.90 -14.21 -3.42
C SER A 116 22.06 -14.43 -4.40
N LYS A 117 22.13 -13.60 -5.44
CA LYS A 117 23.24 -13.39 -6.38
C LYS A 117 23.28 -11.89 -6.72
N PRO A 118 24.45 -11.30 -7.01
CA PRO A 118 24.52 -9.92 -7.51
C PRO A 118 23.66 -9.77 -8.79
N PRO A 119 22.84 -8.71 -8.90
CA PRO A 119 22.05 -8.45 -10.10
C PRO A 119 22.95 -8.07 -11.27
N LEU A 120 22.58 -8.50 -12.48
CA LEU A 120 23.32 -8.25 -13.73
C LEU A 120 22.46 -7.52 -14.77
N ASN A 121 21.15 -7.77 -14.77
CA ASN A 121 20.20 -7.30 -15.78
C ASN A 121 19.27 -6.23 -15.19
N VAL A 122 19.38 -4.99 -15.68
CA VAL A 122 18.63 -3.83 -15.16
C VAL A 122 17.66 -3.30 -16.21
N LEU A 123 16.37 -3.28 -15.92
CA LEU A 123 15.35 -2.62 -16.76
C LEU A 123 15.27 -1.13 -16.41
N VAL A 124 15.56 -0.24 -17.37
CA VAL A 124 15.39 1.21 -17.21
C VAL A 124 14.12 1.68 -17.92
N ILE A 125 13.19 2.24 -17.15
CA ILE A 125 11.92 2.81 -17.62
C ILE A 125 12.00 4.33 -17.43
N ARG A 126 11.87 5.13 -18.49
CA ARG A 126 11.60 6.57 -18.37
C ARG A 126 10.15 6.91 -18.75
N LYS A 127 9.59 7.97 -18.16
CA LYS A 127 8.38 8.61 -18.68
C LYS A 127 8.64 9.12 -20.10
N VAL A 128 7.79 8.72 -21.04
CA VAL A 128 7.89 9.07 -22.48
C VAL A 128 7.37 10.50 -22.70
N ARG A 129 7.90 11.20 -23.72
CA ARG A 129 7.59 12.62 -24.04
C ARG A 129 7.90 13.61 -22.92
N ASP A 130 8.91 13.30 -22.11
CA ASP A 130 9.46 14.20 -21.09
C ASP A 130 10.92 14.49 -21.43
N GLU A 131 11.19 15.68 -21.97
CA GLU A 131 12.52 16.09 -22.44
C GLU A 131 13.49 16.31 -21.28
N GLY A 132 13.00 16.71 -20.10
CA GLY A 132 13.81 16.87 -18.90
C GLY A 132 14.42 15.55 -18.39
N LEU A 133 13.91 14.41 -18.86
CA LEU A 133 14.45 13.08 -18.53
C LEU A 133 15.52 12.59 -19.51
N LEU A 134 15.82 13.33 -20.60
CA LEU A 134 16.74 12.85 -21.64
C LEU A 134 18.19 12.74 -21.15
N GLU A 135 18.77 13.78 -20.55
CA GLU A 135 20.13 13.69 -20.00
C GLU A 135 20.21 12.74 -18.80
N PRO A 136 19.31 12.80 -17.80
CA PRO A 136 19.27 11.82 -16.71
C PRO A 136 19.20 10.36 -17.16
N PHE A 137 18.43 10.07 -18.22
CA PHE A 137 18.37 8.72 -18.81
C PHE A 137 19.69 8.33 -19.47
N LYS A 138 20.35 9.24 -20.21
CA LYS A 138 21.66 8.98 -20.82
C LYS A 138 22.76 8.79 -19.78
N GLU A 139 22.80 9.63 -18.75
CA GLU A 139 23.70 9.51 -17.59
C GLU A 139 23.55 8.17 -16.86
N LEU A 140 22.32 7.80 -16.51
CA LEU A 140 22.05 6.51 -15.85
C LEU A 140 22.48 5.33 -16.74
N CYS A 141 22.19 5.36 -18.04
CA CYS A 141 22.60 4.29 -18.96
C CYS A 141 24.13 4.20 -19.10
N ARG A 142 24.84 5.33 -19.18
CA ARG A 142 26.33 5.37 -19.16
C ARG A 142 26.87 4.74 -17.87
N PHE A 143 26.37 5.16 -16.72
CA PHE A 143 26.78 4.64 -15.41
C PHE A 143 26.57 3.11 -15.29
N LEU A 144 25.39 2.61 -15.66
CA LEU A 144 25.08 1.19 -15.56
C LEU A 144 25.91 0.33 -16.53
N VAL A 145 26.13 0.79 -17.77
CA VAL A 145 26.89 0.04 -18.80
C VAL A 145 28.41 0.15 -18.59
N GLU A 146 28.95 1.36 -18.40
CA GLU A 146 30.40 1.61 -18.41
C GLU A 146 31.04 1.46 -17.02
N GLU A 147 30.44 2.05 -15.98
CA GLU A 147 30.98 2.01 -14.61
C GLU A 147 30.57 0.71 -13.88
N LYS A 148 29.35 0.22 -14.07
CA LYS A 148 28.85 -1.00 -13.39
C LYS A 148 28.87 -2.28 -14.24
N ARG A 149 29.05 -2.18 -15.56
CA ARG A 149 29.14 -3.33 -16.49
C ARG A 149 27.89 -4.24 -16.47
N LEU A 150 26.72 -3.63 -16.36
CA LEU A 150 25.42 -4.29 -16.29
C LEU A 150 24.73 -4.32 -17.65
N MET A 151 23.90 -5.33 -17.87
CA MET A 151 23.06 -5.44 -19.07
C MET A 151 21.83 -4.56 -18.89
N VAL A 152 21.77 -3.44 -19.61
CA VAL A 152 20.67 -2.47 -19.50
C VAL A 152 19.59 -2.77 -20.55
N PHE A 153 18.39 -3.12 -20.06
CA PHE A 153 17.19 -3.34 -20.86
C PHE A 153 16.36 -2.07 -20.93
N VAL A 154 15.87 -1.72 -22.13
CA VAL A 154 15.03 -0.54 -22.38
C VAL A 154 13.96 -0.89 -23.42
N GLU A 155 12.77 -0.28 -23.33
CA GLU A 155 11.77 -0.46 -24.38
C GLU A 155 12.28 0.12 -25.72
N LYS A 156 12.11 -0.61 -26.82
CA LYS A 156 12.52 -0.15 -28.16
C LYS A 156 11.95 1.22 -28.53
N LYS A 157 10.69 1.52 -28.16
CA LYS A 157 10.07 2.84 -28.40
C LYS A 157 10.81 4.00 -27.74
N VAL A 158 11.49 3.74 -26.61
CA VAL A 158 12.29 4.73 -25.87
C VAL A 158 13.66 4.94 -26.52
N VAL A 159 14.25 3.88 -27.08
CA VAL A 159 15.55 3.93 -27.78
C VAL A 159 15.45 4.53 -29.18
N ASP A 160 14.31 4.33 -29.86
CA ASP A 160 14.01 4.90 -31.18
C ASP A 160 13.39 6.33 -31.09
N ASP A 161 13.50 6.98 -29.93
CA ASP A 161 13.17 8.41 -29.76
C ASP A 161 14.10 9.28 -30.63
N VAL A 162 13.54 10.30 -31.28
CA VAL A 162 14.27 11.20 -32.19
C VAL A 162 15.38 11.96 -31.46
N ALA A 163 15.12 12.42 -30.23
CA ALA A 163 16.10 13.19 -29.47
C ALA A 163 17.29 12.34 -28.99
N LEU A 164 17.07 11.06 -28.69
CA LEU A 164 18.14 10.10 -28.37
C LEU A 164 18.81 9.51 -29.63
N THR A 165 18.15 9.61 -30.80
CA THR A 165 18.71 9.19 -32.09
C THR A 165 19.64 10.25 -32.69
N ALA A 166 19.37 11.53 -32.44
CA ALA A 166 20.19 12.64 -32.91
C ALA A 166 21.46 12.90 -32.06
N ASP A 167 21.59 12.26 -30.88
CA ASP A 167 22.72 12.46 -29.97
C ASP A 167 23.84 11.43 -30.21
N GLU A 168 24.89 11.85 -30.93
CA GLU A 168 26.08 11.05 -31.16
C GLU A 168 26.82 10.66 -29.86
N THR A 169 26.68 11.45 -28.77
CA THR A 169 27.27 11.11 -27.47
C THR A 169 26.53 9.96 -26.76
N PHE A 170 25.40 9.51 -27.31
CA PHE A 170 24.64 8.34 -26.87
C PHE A 170 24.73 7.17 -27.87
N SER A 171 25.25 7.40 -29.08
CA SER A 171 25.40 6.41 -30.17
C SER A 171 26.25 5.19 -29.79
N SER A 172 27.20 5.33 -28.86
CA SER A 172 28.02 4.24 -28.30
C SER A 172 27.26 3.38 -27.28
N ILE A 173 26.53 4.01 -26.36
CA ILE A 173 25.72 3.34 -25.34
C ILE A 173 24.51 2.64 -25.98
N ARG A 174 23.81 3.31 -26.89
CA ARG A 174 22.62 2.77 -27.58
C ARG A 174 22.86 1.40 -28.21
N LYS A 175 24.07 1.15 -28.73
CA LYS A 175 24.47 -0.13 -29.37
C LYS A 175 24.70 -1.26 -28.36
N GLN A 176 24.81 -0.96 -27.07
CA GLN A 176 25.00 -1.90 -25.97
C GLN A 176 23.70 -2.16 -25.18
N LEU A 177 22.65 -1.37 -25.40
CA LEU A 177 21.35 -1.56 -24.74
C LEU A 177 20.60 -2.77 -25.31
N CYS A 178 20.10 -3.64 -24.44
CA CYS A 178 19.13 -4.65 -24.81
C CYS A 178 17.76 -3.98 -25.03
N THR A 179 17.12 -4.24 -26.18
CA THR A 179 15.80 -3.66 -26.49
C THR A 179 14.71 -4.71 -26.58
N PHE A 180 13.53 -4.40 -26.04
CA PHE A 180 12.34 -5.25 -26.07
C PHE A 180 11.12 -4.47 -26.58
N ARG A 181 10.09 -5.17 -27.05
CA ARG A 181 8.83 -4.61 -27.54
C ARG A 181 7.68 -5.05 -26.62
N GLU A 182 7.04 -4.07 -25.98
CA GLU A 182 5.83 -4.27 -25.19
C GLU A 182 4.79 -5.11 -25.96
N GLY A 183 4.34 -6.22 -25.37
CA GLY A 183 3.31 -7.10 -25.95
C GLY A 183 3.81 -8.13 -26.98
N PHE A 184 5.12 -8.18 -27.27
CA PHE A 184 5.72 -9.19 -28.17
C PHE A 184 6.87 -9.95 -27.53
N ASP A 185 7.75 -9.24 -26.81
CA ASP A 185 8.93 -9.83 -26.18
C ASP A 185 8.68 -9.94 -24.66
N ASP A 186 8.83 -11.14 -24.10
CA ASP A 186 8.76 -11.35 -22.65
C ASP A 186 10.13 -11.15 -22.01
N ILE A 187 10.15 -10.43 -20.90
CA ILE A 187 11.35 -10.12 -20.10
C ILE A 187 11.18 -10.52 -18.62
N SER A 188 10.09 -11.20 -18.27
CA SER A 188 9.67 -11.46 -16.88
C SER A 188 10.74 -12.16 -16.04
N ASP A 189 11.38 -13.19 -16.61
CA ASP A 189 12.44 -13.97 -15.97
C ASP A 189 13.86 -13.48 -16.30
N CYS A 190 13.99 -12.34 -16.99
CA CYS A 190 15.25 -11.81 -17.50
C CYS A 190 15.81 -10.63 -16.70
N ILE A 191 15.05 -10.03 -15.79
CA ILE A 191 15.38 -8.76 -15.12
C ILE A 191 15.61 -8.96 -13.62
N ASP A 192 16.74 -8.50 -13.10
CA ASP A 192 17.07 -8.59 -11.68
C ASP A 192 16.67 -7.33 -10.89
N LEU A 193 16.69 -6.16 -11.54
CA LEU A 193 16.39 -4.85 -10.95
C LEU A 193 15.64 -3.96 -11.96
N ILE A 194 14.67 -3.18 -11.48
CA ILE A 194 13.96 -2.17 -12.28
C ILE A 194 14.30 -0.78 -11.75
N ILE A 195 14.73 0.13 -12.63
CA ILE A 195 14.96 1.54 -12.33
C ILE A 195 13.99 2.41 -13.14
N CYS A 196 13.15 3.16 -12.43
CA CYS A 196 12.17 4.09 -13.00
C CYS A 196 12.66 5.55 -12.89
N LEU A 197 12.59 6.30 -13.99
CA LEU A 197 12.84 7.74 -14.07
C LEU A 197 11.54 8.49 -14.41
N GLY A 198 11.03 9.29 -13.47
CA GLY A 198 9.86 10.15 -13.68
C GLY A 198 8.89 10.17 -12.49
N GLY A 199 7.59 10.03 -12.79
CA GLY A 199 6.52 9.97 -11.78
C GLY A 199 5.81 8.61 -11.73
N ASP A 200 4.83 8.50 -10.84
CA ASP A 200 4.10 7.28 -10.46
C ASP A 200 3.63 6.38 -11.62
N GLY A 201 3.29 6.96 -12.78
CA GLY A 201 2.93 6.21 -13.99
C GLY A 201 4.02 5.27 -14.54
N THR A 202 5.29 5.48 -14.16
CA THR A 202 6.41 4.58 -14.46
C THR A 202 6.33 3.28 -13.65
N LEU A 203 5.91 3.34 -12.37
CA LEU A 203 5.69 2.14 -11.55
C LEU A 203 4.47 1.34 -12.03
N LEU A 204 3.43 2.04 -12.54
CA LEU A 204 2.30 1.38 -13.21
C LEU A 204 2.73 0.68 -14.51
N TYR A 205 3.66 1.28 -15.27
CA TYR A 205 4.26 0.62 -16.42
C TYR A 205 5.06 -0.64 -16.01
N ALA A 206 5.90 -0.55 -14.99
CA ALA A 206 6.62 -1.70 -14.43
C ALA A 206 5.65 -2.84 -14.01
N SER A 207 4.64 -2.53 -13.18
CA SER A 207 3.61 -3.52 -12.77
C SER A 207 2.89 -4.17 -13.96
N SER A 208 2.65 -3.40 -15.03
CA SER A 208 1.95 -3.91 -16.22
C SER A 208 2.77 -4.90 -17.05
N LEU A 209 4.11 -4.85 -16.98
CA LEU A 209 5.01 -5.82 -17.62
C LEU A 209 5.05 -7.14 -16.82
N PHE A 210 5.28 -7.07 -15.51
CA PHE A 210 5.51 -8.24 -14.66
C PHE A 210 4.21 -8.78 -14.05
N GLN A 211 3.51 -9.65 -14.79
CA GLN A 211 2.23 -10.25 -14.35
C GLN A 211 2.39 -11.43 -13.36
N GLY A 212 3.61 -11.94 -13.17
CA GLY A 212 4.00 -12.88 -12.12
C GLY A 212 4.71 -12.17 -10.96
N SER A 213 5.83 -12.76 -10.51
CA SER A 213 6.78 -12.11 -9.61
C SER A 213 7.30 -10.80 -10.22
N VAL A 214 7.71 -9.85 -9.37
CA VAL A 214 8.18 -8.52 -9.78
C VAL A 214 9.56 -8.27 -9.17
N PRO A 215 10.60 -7.96 -9.97
CA PRO A 215 11.90 -7.57 -9.46
C PRO A 215 11.83 -6.29 -8.60
N PRO A 216 12.80 -6.04 -7.69
CA PRO A 216 12.90 -4.80 -6.93
C PRO A 216 12.81 -3.56 -7.83
N VAL A 217 12.01 -2.58 -7.43
CA VAL A 217 11.79 -1.34 -8.19
C VAL A 217 12.37 -0.14 -7.43
N MET A 218 13.38 0.48 -8.01
CA MET A 218 13.96 1.75 -7.57
C MET A 218 13.36 2.87 -8.43
N ALA A 219 12.85 3.95 -7.83
CA ALA A 219 12.09 4.94 -8.58
C ALA A 219 12.47 6.38 -8.20
N PHE A 220 12.98 7.11 -9.19
CA PHE A 220 13.52 8.47 -9.07
C PHE A 220 12.54 9.53 -9.60
N HIS A 221 12.35 10.60 -8.83
CA HIS A 221 11.73 11.85 -9.29
C HIS A 221 12.79 12.88 -9.69
N LEU A 222 12.39 13.78 -10.59
CA LEU A 222 13.23 14.82 -11.22
C LEU A 222 12.47 16.16 -11.29
N GLY A 223 11.62 16.42 -10.30
CA GLY A 223 10.66 17.51 -10.26
C GLY A 223 9.78 17.41 -9.02
N SER A 224 8.46 17.52 -9.17
CA SER A 224 7.53 17.18 -8.09
C SER A 224 7.66 15.71 -7.67
N LEU A 225 7.78 15.48 -6.36
CA LEU A 225 7.70 14.14 -5.77
C LEU A 225 6.34 13.50 -6.09
N GLY A 226 6.35 12.19 -6.39
CA GLY A 226 5.17 11.34 -6.49
C GLY A 226 5.06 10.39 -5.29
N PHE A 227 3.93 9.72 -5.13
CA PHE A 227 3.73 8.77 -4.01
C PHE A 227 4.48 7.45 -4.18
N LEU A 228 5.02 7.21 -5.38
CA LEU A 228 5.72 5.98 -5.76
C LEU A 228 7.21 6.18 -6.06
N THR A 229 7.73 7.42 -6.06
CA THR A 229 9.06 7.77 -6.59
C THR A 229 9.98 8.44 -5.56
N PRO A 230 10.34 7.76 -4.44
CA PRO A 230 10.96 8.42 -3.27
C PRO A 230 12.40 8.92 -3.49
N PHE A 231 13.14 8.42 -4.48
CA PHE A 231 14.54 8.78 -4.69
C PHE A 231 14.69 10.09 -5.49
N LYS A 232 15.68 10.90 -5.13
CA LYS A 232 16.11 12.07 -5.91
C LYS A 232 17.20 11.68 -6.90
N PHE A 233 17.09 12.13 -8.15
CA PHE A 233 18.04 11.72 -9.18
C PHE A 233 19.44 12.30 -8.94
N GLU A 234 19.58 13.45 -8.29
CA GLU A 234 20.87 14.09 -8.01
C GLU A 234 21.84 13.21 -7.20
N SER A 235 21.33 12.18 -6.49
CA SER A 235 22.12 11.20 -5.75
C SER A 235 22.15 9.81 -6.39
N TYR A 236 21.73 9.63 -7.66
CA TYR A 236 21.46 8.31 -8.26
C TYR A 236 22.61 7.31 -8.10
N LYS A 237 23.87 7.72 -8.32
CA LYS A 237 25.04 6.84 -8.19
C LYS A 237 25.16 6.24 -6.78
N THR A 238 25.08 7.10 -5.76
CA THR A 238 25.20 6.71 -4.35
C THR A 238 24.04 5.82 -3.91
N GLU A 239 22.82 6.11 -4.36
CA GLU A 239 21.64 5.32 -3.99
C GLU A 239 21.59 3.96 -4.70
N VAL A 240 22.00 3.90 -5.97
CA VAL A 240 22.11 2.64 -6.72
C VAL A 240 23.19 1.74 -6.11
N ASP A 241 24.30 2.32 -5.65
CA ASP A 241 25.39 1.56 -5.02
C ASP A 241 24.96 0.92 -3.70
N LYS A 242 24.25 1.65 -2.83
CA LYS A 242 23.60 1.07 -1.63
C LYS A 242 22.64 -0.07 -1.97
N VAL A 243 21.88 0.06 -3.07
CA VAL A 243 20.96 -1.00 -3.50
C VAL A 243 21.72 -2.25 -3.92
N PHE A 244 22.89 -2.13 -4.55
CA PHE A 244 23.76 -3.28 -4.89
C PHE A 244 24.51 -3.87 -3.69
N GLU A 245 24.89 -3.06 -2.69
CA GLU A 245 25.40 -3.54 -1.38
C GLU A 245 24.33 -4.37 -0.63
N GLY A 246 23.04 -4.10 -0.88
CA GLY A 246 21.91 -4.83 -0.31
C GLY A 246 21.45 -4.27 1.04
N ASN A 247 20.55 -4.98 1.71
CA ASN A 247 19.92 -4.55 2.97
C ASN A 247 19.16 -3.20 2.89
N ALA A 248 18.83 -2.74 1.68
CA ALA A 248 17.96 -1.58 1.47
C ALA A 248 16.55 -1.87 2.01
N ALA A 249 15.87 -0.85 2.55
CA ALA A 249 14.48 -0.95 2.97
C ALA A 249 13.56 -1.11 1.75
N ILE A 250 12.55 -1.99 1.87
CA ILE A 250 11.54 -2.21 0.83
C ILE A 250 10.14 -2.15 1.41
N VAL A 251 9.19 -1.70 0.59
CA VAL A 251 7.76 -1.81 0.83
C VAL A 251 7.12 -2.72 -0.22
N LEU A 252 6.55 -3.84 0.23
CA LEU A 252 5.79 -4.76 -0.63
C LEU A 252 4.41 -4.17 -0.90
N ARG A 253 4.30 -3.35 -1.95
CA ARG A 253 3.02 -2.74 -2.36
C ARG A 253 2.09 -3.83 -2.90
N SER A 254 0.95 -4.03 -2.24
CA SER A 254 -0.04 -5.02 -2.67
C SER A 254 -0.59 -4.68 -4.06
N ARG A 255 -1.00 -5.72 -4.79
CA ARG A 255 -1.71 -5.63 -6.07
C ARG A 255 -3.07 -6.31 -5.97
N LEU A 256 -4.03 -5.91 -6.80
CA LEU A 256 -5.24 -6.68 -7.04
C LEU A 256 -4.97 -7.70 -8.16
N LYS A 257 -5.36 -8.95 -7.93
CA LYS A 257 -5.47 -9.98 -8.95
C LYS A 257 -6.92 -9.97 -9.44
N VAL A 258 -7.09 -9.75 -10.74
CA VAL A 258 -8.40 -9.54 -11.35
C VAL A 258 -8.66 -10.58 -12.43
N LYS A 259 -9.87 -11.13 -12.48
CA LYS A 259 -10.36 -12.01 -13.55
C LYS A 259 -11.62 -11.40 -14.15
N VAL A 260 -11.66 -11.21 -15.47
CA VAL A 260 -12.92 -11.00 -16.20
C VAL A 260 -13.40 -12.34 -16.71
N VAL A 261 -14.59 -12.73 -16.28
CA VAL A 261 -15.28 -13.95 -16.67
C VAL A 261 -16.46 -13.54 -17.54
N LYS A 262 -16.43 -13.94 -18.82
CA LYS A 262 -17.54 -13.70 -19.74
C LYS A 262 -18.61 -14.79 -19.58
N GLY A 263 -19.86 -14.38 -19.53
CA GLY A 263 -20.99 -15.31 -19.48
C GLY A 263 -21.10 -16.14 -20.76
N LEU A 264 -21.39 -17.44 -20.64
CA LEU A 264 -21.80 -18.22 -21.80
C LEU A 264 -23.25 -17.85 -22.15
N PHE A 265 -23.42 -17.03 -23.17
CA PHE A 265 -24.71 -16.71 -23.77
C PHE A 265 -25.31 -17.96 -24.45
N GLN A 266 -25.94 -18.84 -23.66
CA GLN A 266 -26.89 -19.81 -24.19
C GLN A 266 -28.11 -19.05 -24.69
N ARG A 267 -28.17 -18.86 -26.02
CA ARG A 267 -29.29 -18.22 -26.71
C ARG A 267 -30.51 -19.15 -26.78
N SER A 268 -31.05 -19.50 -25.61
CA SER A 268 -32.23 -20.35 -25.46
C SER A 268 -33.53 -19.54 -25.66
N GLU A 269 -33.66 -18.91 -26.84
CA GLU A 269 -34.92 -18.32 -27.30
C GLU A 269 -35.91 -19.43 -27.70
N GLN A 270 -36.36 -20.25 -26.74
CA GLN A 270 -37.40 -21.25 -26.97
C GLN A 270 -38.14 -21.67 -25.68
N LEU A 271 -39.46 -21.49 -25.71
CA LEU A 271 -40.48 -22.01 -24.79
C LEU A 271 -40.29 -21.74 -23.28
N PHE A 272 -40.70 -20.55 -22.85
CA PHE A 272 -41.48 -20.48 -21.61
C PHE A 272 -42.86 -21.11 -21.85
N LYS A 273 -43.14 -22.23 -21.17
CA LYS A 273 -44.49 -22.60 -20.77
C LYS A 273 -44.64 -22.31 -19.28
N PRO A 274 -45.72 -21.66 -18.82
CA PRO A 274 -46.01 -21.58 -17.40
C PRO A 274 -46.60 -22.91 -16.92
N GLU A 275 -45.97 -23.52 -15.92
CA GLU A 275 -46.63 -24.51 -15.05
C GLU A 275 -46.73 -23.90 -13.65
N GLU A 276 -47.87 -24.12 -12.99
CA GLU A 276 -48.22 -23.45 -11.74
C GLU A 276 -47.75 -24.24 -10.50
N ASN A 277 -47.65 -23.51 -9.38
CA ASN A 277 -47.54 -24.00 -7.99
C ASN A 277 -46.15 -24.44 -7.48
N GLY A 278 -45.88 -24.10 -6.21
CA GLY A 278 -45.09 -24.98 -5.34
C GLY A 278 -43.73 -24.49 -4.82
N THR A 279 -43.69 -23.34 -4.16
CA THR A 279 -42.76 -23.00 -3.04
C THR A 279 -41.48 -23.84 -2.88
N GLY A 280 -40.34 -23.31 -3.35
CA GLY A 280 -39.00 -23.74 -2.94
C GLY A 280 -38.08 -22.52 -2.81
N PRO A 281 -37.05 -22.54 -1.93
CA PRO A 281 -36.06 -21.46 -1.89
C PRO A 281 -35.24 -21.44 -3.19
N PRO A 282 -34.75 -20.27 -3.64
CA PRO A 282 -33.86 -20.19 -4.79
C PRO A 282 -32.51 -20.82 -4.45
N ASN A 283 -32.35 -22.10 -4.76
CA ASN A 283 -31.07 -22.79 -4.69
C ASN A 283 -30.06 -22.05 -5.58
N HIS A 284 -28.92 -21.67 -5.01
CA HIS A 284 -27.80 -21.12 -5.76
C HIS A 284 -27.26 -22.19 -6.73
N ILE A 285 -27.70 -22.17 -7.99
CA ILE A 285 -27.17 -23.03 -9.04
C ILE A 285 -25.75 -22.55 -9.38
N GLY A 286 -24.76 -23.15 -8.69
CA GLY A 286 -23.34 -22.88 -8.89
C GLY A 286 -22.91 -23.19 -10.32
N THR A 287 -22.86 -22.15 -11.16
CA THR A 287 -22.59 -22.29 -12.60
C THR A 287 -21.22 -21.69 -12.92
N GLU A 288 -20.14 -22.39 -12.57
CA GLU A 288 -18.76 -22.02 -12.97
C GLU A 288 -18.47 -22.26 -14.47
N ALA A 289 -19.51 -22.25 -15.32
CA ALA A 289 -19.42 -22.36 -16.77
C ALA A 289 -19.11 -21.01 -17.46
N GLY A 290 -18.40 -20.10 -16.78
CA GLY A 290 -17.99 -18.81 -17.33
C GLY A 290 -16.57 -18.87 -17.91
N LYS A 291 -16.36 -18.33 -19.12
CA LYS A 291 -15.03 -18.32 -19.72
C LYS A 291 -14.21 -17.16 -19.16
N ILE A 292 -13.12 -17.45 -18.45
CA ILE A 292 -12.11 -16.43 -18.12
C ILE A 292 -11.52 -15.91 -19.44
N THR A 293 -11.75 -14.64 -19.76
CA THR A 293 -11.21 -14.00 -20.98
C THR A 293 -9.99 -13.14 -20.71
N LEU A 294 -9.81 -12.71 -19.46
CA LEU A 294 -8.72 -11.83 -19.05
C LEU A 294 -8.38 -12.11 -17.59
N GLN A 295 -7.09 -12.24 -17.28
CA GLN A 295 -6.56 -12.21 -15.92
C GLN A 295 -5.39 -11.22 -15.88
N LEU A 296 -5.39 -10.30 -14.91
CA LEU A 296 -4.38 -9.25 -14.79
C LEU A 296 -3.98 -9.01 -13.32
N GLN A 297 -2.77 -8.48 -13.14
CA GLN A 297 -2.32 -7.80 -11.93
C GLN A 297 -2.51 -6.29 -12.07
N VAL A 298 -2.95 -5.62 -11.01
CA VAL A 298 -3.30 -4.20 -10.97
C VAL A 298 -2.70 -3.57 -9.71
N LEU A 299 -1.97 -2.46 -9.82
CA LEU A 299 -1.24 -1.86 -8.70
C LEU A 299 -2.06 -0.82 -7.94
N ASN A 300 -2.77 0.06 -8.66
CA ASN A 300 -3.59 1.11 -8.06
C ASN A 300 -5.05 0.67 -7.99
N GLU A 301 -5.74 0.61 -9.13
CA GLU A 301 -7.19 0.42 -9.14
C GLU A 301 -7.77 -0.32 -10.36
N VAL A 302 -8.85 -1.06 -10.08
CA VAL A 302 -9.86 -1.47 -11.06
C VAL A 302 -10.97 -0.43 -11.03
N VAL A 303 -11.30 0.13 -12.19
CA VAL A 303 -12.43 1.05 -12.34
C VAL A 303 -13.53 0.35 -13.13
N VAL A 304 -14.77 0.39 -12.66
CA VAL A 304 -15.96 -0.04 -13.40
C VAL A 304 -16.88 1.16 -13.56
N ASP A 305 -17.03 1.67 -14.78
CA ASP A 305 -17.70 2.93 -15.08
C ASP A 305 -18.81 2.79 -16.15
N ARG A 306 -19.72 3.77 -16.26
CA ARG A 306 -20.86 3.75 -17.20
C ARG A 306 -20.50 3.88 -18.69
N GLY A 307 -19.21 4.01 -19.03
CA GLY A 307 -18.74 4.15 -20.40
C GLY A 307 -19.24 5.45 -21.06
N PRO A 308 -19.62 5.39 -22.35
CA PRO A 308 -20.22 6.52 -23.05
C PRO A 308 -21.71 6.72 -22.72
N SER A 309 -22.32 5.89 -21.85
CA SER A 309 -23.75 6.01 -21.53
C SER A 309 -24.07 7.35 -20.88
N SER A 310 -25.17 7.98 -21.30
CA SER A 310 -25.77 9.14 -20.64
C SER A 310 -26.58 8.77 -19.40
N TYR A 311 -26.93 7.50 -19.22
CA TYR A 311 -27.57 6.98 -18.03
C TYR A 311 -26.52 6.53 -17.01
N LEU A 312 -26.89 6.55 -15.73
CA LEU A 312 -26.08 5.98 -14.65
C LEU A 312 -25.78 4.50 -14.91
N SER A 313 -24.60 4.03 -14.50
CA SER A 313 -24.34 2.59 -14.36
C SER A 313 -25.22 2.01 -13.26
N ASN A 314 -25.67 0.76 -13.39
CA ASN A 314 -26.29 -0.01 -12.31
C ASN A 314 -25.52 -1.33 -12.13
N VAL A 315 -24.67 -1.39 -11.11
CA VAL A 315 -23.58 -2.37 -10.99
C VAL A 315 -23.63 -3.02 -9.61
N ASP A 316 -23.86 -4.33 -9.56
CA ASP A 316 -24.00 -5.06 -8.30
C ASP A 316 -22.63 -5.45 -7.73
N LEU A 317 -22.41 -5.14 -6.45
CA LEU A 317 -21.18 -5.41 -5.71
C LEU A 317 -21.41 -6.51 -4.67
N TYR A 318 -20.64 -7.59 -4.79
CA TYR A 318 -20.65 -8.73 -3.88
C TYR A 318 -19.33 -8.82 -3.11
N LEU A 319 -19.38 -9.28 -1.86
CA LEU A 319 -18.23 -9.63 -1.03
C LEU A 319 -18.44 -11.04 -0.47
N ASP A 320 -17.48 -11.94 -0.69
CA ASP A 320 -17.53 -13.36 -0.33
C ASP A 320 -18.87 -14.03 -0.72
N GLY A 321 -19.33 -13.73 -1.95
CA GLY A 321 -20.57 -14.22 -2.54
C GLY A 321 -21.87 -13.52 -2.08
N ARG A 322 -21.81 -12.59 -1.13
CA ARG A 322 -22.98 -11.87 -0.60
C ARG A 322 -23.14 -10.51 -1.28
N LEU A 323 -24.33 -10.21 -1.80
CA LEU A 323 -24.64 -8.88 -2.34
C LEU A 323 -24.55 -7.84 -1.21
N ILE A 324 -23.75 -6.80 -1.42
CA ILE A 324 -23.55 -5.70 -0.47
C ILE A 324 -24.37 -4.48 -0.87
N THR A 325 -24.34 -4.09 -2.14
CA THR A 325 -25.10 -2.96 -2.68
C THR A 325 -25.14 -2.96 -4.21
N SER A 326 -26.15 -2.30 -4.78
CA SER A 326 -26.23 -1.96 -6.20
C SER A 326 -25.75 -0.53 -6.41
N VAL A 327 -24.61 -0.36 -7.08
CA VAL A 327 -24.00 0.95 -7.32
C VAL A 327 -24.69 1.66 -8.47
N GLN A 328 -25.41 2.72 -8.14
CA GLN A 328 -26.04 3.64 -9.09
C GLN A 328 -25.29 4.98 -9.08
N GLY A 329 -24.63 5.32 -10.19
CA GLY A 329 -23.73 6.49 -10.28
C GLY A 329 -22.97 6.56 -11.61
N ASP A 330 -21.83 7.23 -11.61
CA ASP A 330 -20.87 7.17 -12.74
C ASP A 330 -20.10 5.83 -12.77
N GLY A 331 -19.92 5.19 -11.59
CA GLY A 331 -19.23 3.91 -11.47
C GLY A 331 -18.76 3.56 -10.05
N VAL A 332 -17.83 2.63 -9.96
CA VAL A 332 -17.13 2.21 -8.73
C VAL A 332 -15.65 1.94 -9.00
N ILE A 333 -14.80 2.32 -8.05
CA ILE A 333 -13.37 2.04 -8.03
C ILE A 333 -13.10 0.99 -6.94
N VAL A 334 -12.37 -0.06 -7.28
CA VAL A 334 -11.79 -1.00 -6.31
C VAL A 334 -10.27 -0.82 -6.33
N SER A 335 -9.67 -0.35 -5.23
CA SER A 335 -8.25 0.05 -5.19
C SER A 335 -7.47 -0.64 -4.08
N THR A 336 -6.15 -0.69 -4.27
CA THR A 336 -5.19 -1.02 -3.21
C THR A 336 -4.95 0.19 -2.29
N PRO A 337 -4.24 0.04 -1.16
CA PRO A 337 -3.69 1.16 -0.41
C PRO A 337 -2.76 2.05 -1.24
N THR A 338 -2.06 1.49 -2.24
CA THR A 338 -1.24 2.26 -3.19
C THR A 338 -2.11 3.12 -4.11
N GLY A 339 -3.25 2.60 -4.57
CA GLY A 339 -4.24 3.36 -5.33
C GLY A 339 -5.02 4.39 -4.51
N SER A 340 -4.90 4.39 -3.17
CA SER A 340 -5.59 5.34 -2.29
C SER A 340 -5.23 6.81 -2.53
N THR A 341 -4.07 7.08 -3.13
CA THR A 341 -3.59 8.40 -3.54
C THR A 341 -3.72 8.66 -5.05
N ALA A 342 -4.32 7.72 -5.79
CA ALA A 342 -4.54 7.80 -7.24
C ALA A 342 -6.00 8.18 -7.55
N TYR A 343 -6.70 7.50 -8.45
CA TYR A 343 -8.05 7.93 -8.87
C TYR A 343 -9.07 7.83 -7.73
N ALA A 344 -8.88 6.89 -6.80
CA ALA A 344 -9.69 6.78 -5.59
C ALA A 344 -9.69 8.07 -4.74
N ALA A 345 -8.56 8.78 -4.64
CA ALA A 345 -8.48 10.05 -3.90
C ALA A 345 -9.39 11.12 -4.50
N ALA A 346 -9.44 11.23 -5.84
CA ALA A 346 -10.30 12.17 -6.55
C ALA A 346 -11.80 11.83 -6.40
N ALA A 347 -12.13 10.55 -6.23
CA ALA A 347 -13.47 10.07 -5.89
C ALA A 347 -13.81 10.15 -4.38
N GLY A 348 -12.95 10.78 -3.56
CA GLY A 348 -13.21 11.05 -2.15
C GLY A 348 -12.83 9.92 -1.19
N ALA A 349 -12.00 8.96 -1.61
CA ALA A 349 -11.46 7.94 -0.72
C ALA A 349 -10.53 8.52 0.36
N SER A 350 -10.38 7.79 1.47
CA SER A 350 -9.33 8.07 2.46
C SER A 350 -7.99 7.55 1.96
N MET A 351 -6.91 8.32 2.14
CA MET A 351 -5.55 7.86 1.86
C MET A 351 -5.11 6.84 2.91
N ILE A 352 -4.49 5.75 2.46
CA ILE A 352 -4.10 4.61 3.29
C ILE A 352 -2.60 4.34 3.10
N HIS A 353 -1.88 4.15 4.21
CA HIS A 353 -0.47 3.79 4.19
C HIS A 353 -0.26 2.43 3.49
N PRO A 354 0.73 2.25 2.57
CA PRO A 354 0.87 1.04 1.75
C PRO A 354 0.85 -0.29 2.51
N ASN A 355 1.41 -0.30 3.73
CA ASN A 355 1.46 -1.48 4.60
C ASN A 355 0.08 -1.96 5.11
N VAL A 356 -0.99 -1.17 5.07
CA VAL A 356 -2.30 -1.60 5.65
C VAL A 356 -2.91 -2.71 4.78
N PRO A 357 -3.16 -3.92 5.31
CA PRO A 357 -3.59 -5.07 4.52
C PRO A 357 -5.10 -5.02 4.20
N ALA A 358 -5.48 -4.16 3.26
CA ALA A 358 -6.86 -3.90 2.88
C ALA A 358 -7.08 -3.81 1.36
N ILE A 359 -8.33 -3.97 0.95
CA ILE A 359 -8.88 -3.53 -0.34
C ILE A 359 -9.86 -2.38 -0.06
N MET A 360 -9.91 -1.40 -0.94
CA MET A 360 -10.83 -0.25 -0.83
C MET A 360 -11.90 -0.33 -1.90
N VAL A 361 -13.11 0.12 -1.60
CA VAL A 361 -14.18 0.31 -2.60
C VAL A 361 -14.72 1.73 -2.48
N THR A 362 -14.67 2.49 -3.58
CA THR A 362 -14.97 3.93 -3.63
C THR A 362 -15.95 4.19 -4.77
N PRO A 363 -17.20 4.62 -4.50
CA PRO A 363 -18.14 4.96 -5.56
C PRO A 363 -17.74 6.24 -6.31
N ILE A 364 -18.03 6.30 -7.60
CA ILE A 364 -17.88 7.49 -8.44
C ILE A 364 -19.26 8.13 -8.61
N CYS A 365 -19.41 9.35 -8.11
CA CYS A 365 -20.65 10.14 -8.19
C CYS A 365 -21.94 9.31 -7.88
N PRO A 366 -22.03 8.65 -6.71
CA PRO A 366 -23.20 7.83 -6.40
C PRO A 366 -24.46 8.68 -6.26
N HIS A 367 -25.56 8.22 -6.86
CA HIS A 367 -26.89 8.80 -6.66
C HIS A 367 -27.42 8.53 -5.25
N SER A 368 -26.92 7.49 -4.57
CA SER A 368 -27.20 7.23 -3.16
C SER A 368 -26.31 8.06 -2.24
N LEU A 369 -26.91 9.04 -1.54
CA LEU A 369 -26.23 9.89 -0.55
C LEU A 369 -25.67 9.13 0.66
N SER A 370 -26.07 7.86 0.87
CA SER A 370 -25.56 7.02 1.96
C SER A 370 -24.36 6.16 1.56
N PHE A 371 -24.09 5.95 0.27
CA PHE A 371 -22.98 5.09 -0.14
C PHE A 371 -21.65 5.85 -0.08
N ARG A 372 -20.88 5.55 0.96
CA ARG A 372 -19.55 6.12 1.22
C ARG A 372 -18.45 5.13 0.83
N PRO A 373 -17.21 5.59 0.62
CA PRO A 373 -16.07 4.70 0.45
C PRO A 373 -15.91 3.76 1.65
N ILE A 374 -15.64 2.48 1.39
CA ILE A 374 -15.44 1.44 2.40
C ILE A 374 -14.06 0.80 2.26
N VAL A 375 -13.57 0.24 3.36
CA VAL A 375 -12.28 -0.47 3.45
C VAL A 375 -12.55 -1.86 4.01
N VAL A 376 -12.10 -2.89 3.30
CA VAL A 376 -12.34 -4.30 3.63
C VAL A 376 -11.01 -5.07 3.76
N PRO A 377 -10.95 -6.18 4.51
CA PRO A 377 -9.70 -6.93 4.69
C PRO A 377 -9.15 -7.46 3.35
N ALA A 378 -7.83 -7.52 3.18
CA ALA A 378 -7.20 -8.03 1.95
C ALA A 378 -7.51 -9.50 1.61
N GLY A 379 -8.09 -10.27 2.53
CA GLY A 379 -8.41 -11.68 2.34
C GLY A 379 -9.75 -12.00 1.66
N VAL A 380 -10.60 -11.00 1.36
CA VAL A 380 -11.94 -11.22 0.77
C VAL A 380 -11.89 -11.38 -0.76
N GLU A 381 -12.85 -12.09 -1.34
CA GLU A 381 -13.16 -11.97 -2.77
C GLU A 381 -14.26 -10.92 -2.96
N LEU A 382 -13.95 -9.88 -3.76
CA LEU A 382 -14.96 -8.99 -4.31
C LEU A 382 -15.37 -9.49 -5.69
N MET A 383 -16.67 -9.45 -5.99
CA MET A 383 -17.19 -9.72 -7.33
C MET A 383 -18.11 -8.57 -7.76
N ILE A 384 -17.97 -8.14 -9.01
CA ILE A 384 -18.78 -7.10 -9.63
C ILE A 384 -19.48 -7.66 -10.86
N THR A 385 -20.78 -7.39 -11.00
CA THR A 385 -21.58 -7.71 -12.20
C THR A 385 -22.39 -6.49 -12.65
N LEU A 386 -22.96 -6.53 -13.85
CA LEU A 386 -24.14 -5.69 -14.09
C LEU A 386 -25.28 -6.16 -13.19
N SER A 387 -26.09 -5.21 -12.72
CA SER A 387 -27.35 -5.52 -12.06
C SER A 387 -28.39 -5.98 -13.10
N PRO A 388 -29.33 -6.89 -12.80
CA PRO A 388 -30.35 -7.32 -13.76
C PRO A 388 -31.16 -6.16 -14.38
N ASP A 389 -31.39 -5.08 -13.62
CA ASP A 389 -32.09 -3.87 -14.07
C ASP A 389 -31.19 -2.89 -14.86
N ALA A 390 -29.94 -3.25 -15.18
CA ALA A 390 -29.01 -2.40 -15.92
C ALA A 390 -29.44 -2.22 -17.39
N ARG A 391 -29.83 -0.99 -17.74
CA ARG A 391 -30.28 -0.61 -19.09
C ARG A 391 -29.15 -0.51 -20.13
N ASN A 392 -27.90 -0.47 -19.69
CA ASN A 392 -26.71 -0.24 -20.51
C ASN A 392 -25.56 -1.12 -20.02
N THR A 393 -24.55 -1.29 -20.88
CA THR A 393 -23.28 -1.92 -20.52
C THR A 393 -22.45 -1.04 -19.58
N ALA A 394 -21.50 -1.65 -18.87
CA ALA A 394 -20.46 -0.97 -18.11
C ALA A 394 -19.10 -1.20 -18.76
N TRP A 395 -18.08 -0.46 -18.34
CA TRP A 395 -16.72 -0.58 -18.84
C TRP A 395 -15.75 -0.76 -17.68
N VAL A 396 -14.91 -1.79 -17.75
CA VAL A 396 -13.83 -2.02 -16.78
C VAL A 396 -12.51 -1.44 -17.32
N SER A 397 -11.67 -0.89 -16.46
CA SER A 397 -10.26 -0.59 -16.74
C SER A 397 -9.35 -0.97 -15.57
N PHE A 398 -8.06 -1.10 -15.86
CA PHE A 398 -7.05 -1.65 -14.95
C PHE A 398 -5.82 -0.74 -14.96
N ASP A 399 -5.50 -0.06 -13.83
CA ASP A 399 -4.48 1.01 -13.77
C ASP A 399 -4.65 2.06 -14.89
N GLY A 400 -5.89 2.40 -15.23
CA GLY A 400 -6.26 3.31 -16.33
C GLY A 400 -6.05 2.75 -17.75
N ARG A 401 -5.76 1.44 -17.90
CA ARG A 401 -5.44 0.77 -19.17
C ARG A 401 -6.37 -0.41 -19.49
N LYS A 402 -6.16 -1.02 -20.66
CA LYS A 402 -6.80 -2.27 -21.12
C LYS A 402 -8.33 -2.27 -20.95
N ARG A 403 -8.98 -1.15 -21.29
CA ARG A 403 -10.42 -0.95 -21.07
C ARG A 403 -11.25 -1.98 -21.87
N GLN A 404 -12.24 -2.59 -21.23
CA GLN A 404 -13.11 -3.61 -21.82
C GLN A 404 -14.58 -3.38 -21.46
N GLU A 405 -15.50 -3.60 -22.40
CA GLU A 405 -16.94 -3.58 -22.11
C GLU A 405 -17.39 -4.82 -21.33
N ILE A 406 -18.31 -4.63 -20.39
CA ILE A 406 -18.93 -5.61 -19.51
C ILE A 406 -20.44 -5.62 -19.81
N GLN A 407 -20.97 -6.81 -20.07
CA GLN A 407 -22.33 -7.06 -20.53
C GLN A 407 -23.09 -7.93 -19.51
N HIS A 408 -24.39 -8.15 -19.74
CA HIS A 408 -25.21 -9.00 -18.87
C HIS A 408 -24.69 -10.45 -18.84
N GLY A 409 -24.60 -11.03 -17.64
CA GLY A 409 -24.02 -12.36 -17.42
C GLY A 409 -22.48 -12.37 -17.26
N ASP A 410 -21.80 -11.25 -17.44
CA ASP A 410 -20.37 -11.13 -17.14
C ASP A 410 -20.12 -10.87 -15.65
N SER A 411 -18.93 -11.27 -15.17
CA SER A 411 -18.45 -10.93 -13.82
C SER A 411 -16.97 -10.54 -13.82
N ILE A 412 -16.63 -9.64 -12.90
CA ILE A 412 -15.26 -9.24 -12.57
C ILE A 412 -14.98 -9.73 -11.15
N LYS A 413 -14.09 -10.71 -11.00
CA LYS A 413 -13.63 -11.20 -9.68
C LYS A 413 -12.31 -10.53 -9.31
N ILE A 414 -12.22 -10.01 -8.10
CA ILE A 414 -11.11 -9.20 -7.58
C ILE A 414 -10.68 -9.76 -6.22
N THR A 415 -9.39 -10.05 -6.08
CA THR A 415 -8.74 -10.54 -4.84
C THR A 415 -7.42 -9.82 -4.64
N THR A 416 -6.84 -9.81 -3.44
CA THR A 416 -5.43 -9.40 -3.29
C THR A 416 -4.51 -10.44 -3.95
N SER A 417 -3.51 -9.97 -4.68
CA SER A 417 -2.53 -10.80 -5.38
C SER A 417 -1.45 -11.34 -4.46
N CYS A 418 -0.99 -12.57 -4.72
CA CYS A 418 0.19 -13.16 -4.11
C CYS A 418 1.52 -12.55 -4.61
N TYR A 419 1.49 -11.71 -5.65
CA TYR A 419 2.67 -11.04 -6.20
C TYR A 419 2.60 -9.52 -5.98
N PRO A 420 3.10 -8.98 -4.85
CA PRO A 420 3.24 -7.54 -4.63
C PRO A 420 4.33 -6.93 -5.52
N VAL A 421 4.40 -5.60 -5.56
CA VAL A 421 5.53 -4.86 -6.16
C VAL A 421 6.50 -4.44 -5.05
N PRO A 422 7.71 -5.02 -4.98
CA PRO A 422 8.74 -4.60 -4.04
C PRO A 422 9.31 -3.24 -4.46
N SER A 423 8.82 -2.15 -3.85
CA SER A 423 9.39 -0.81 -4.06
C SER A 423 10.51 -0.57 -3.06
N LEU A 424 11.64 -0.05 -3.51
CA LEU A 424 12.74 0.39 -2.64
C LEU A 424 12.39 1.72 -1.95
N CYS A 425 12.77 1.84 -0.68
CA CYS A 425 12.66 3.06 0.12
C CYS A 425 13.99 3.82 0.14
N CYS A 426 13.92 5.14 0.16
CA CYS A 426 15.06 6.05 0.28
C CYS A 426 15.53 6.15 1.74
N HIS A 427 14.60 6.18 2.70
CA HIS A 427 14.92 6.16 4.14
C HIS A 427 14.23 4.97 4.83
N ASP A 428 12.91 5.04 4.98
CA ASP A 428 12.08 3.97 5.52
C ASP A 428 10.64 4.12 5.03
N LEU A 429 9.86 3.04 5.20
CA LEU A 429 8.50 2.90 4.66
C LEU A 429 7.53 3.98 5.15
N VAL A 430 7.74 4.48 6.37
CA VAL A 430 6.87 5.44 7.06
C VAL A 430 7.31 6.87 6.75
N TYR A 431 8.62 7.14 6.80
CA TYR A 431 9.17 8.45 6.48
C TYR A 431 8.87 8.84 5.02
N ASP A 432 9.19 7.96 4.07
CA ASP A 432 9.03 8.24 2.64
C ASP A 432 7.54 8.54 2.30
N TRP A 433 6.58 7.82 2.90
CA TRP A 433 5.16 8.05 2.66
C TRP A 433 4.65 9.37 3.27
N PHE A 434 5.10 9.73 4.48
CA PHE A 434 4.71 11.00 5.10
C PHE A 434 5.38 12.22 4.44
N ASP A 435 6.60 12.08 3.92
CA ASP A 435 7.26 13.12 3.11
C ASP A 435 6.54 13.31 1.77
N SER A 436 6.16 12.22 1.07
CA SER A 436 5.27 12.30 -0.10
C SER A 436 3.95 13.04 0.22
N LEU A 437 3.26 12.69 1.31
CA LEU A 437 2.05 13.43 1.73
C LEU A 437 2.31 14.92 1.98
N ALA A 438 3.41 15.26 2.66
CA ALA A 438 3.77 16.64 2.97
C ALA A 438 4.08 17.45 1.71
N GLN A 439 4.78 16.87 0.73
CA GLN A 439 5.15 17.55 -0.51
C GLN A 439 4.00 17.60 -1.51
N CYS A 440 3.39 16.45 -1.84
CA CYS A 440 2.37 16.34 -2.90
C CYS A 440 1.06 17.08 -2.57
N LEU A 441 0.69 17.17 -1.29
CA LEU A 441 -0.57 17.80 -0.84
C LEU A 441 -0.37 19.06 0.00
N HIS A 442 0.88 19.52 0.14
CA HIS A 442 1.26 20.60 1.06
C HIS A 442 0.72 20.38 2.48
N TRP A 443 0.71 19.11 2.93
CA TRP A 443 0.16 18.72 4.22
C TRP A 443 0.99 19.35 5.35
N ASN A 444 0.31 20.04 6.27
CA ASN A 444 0.87 20.94 7.30
C ASN A 444 1.33 22.35 6.84
N VAL A 445 1.18 22.75 5.56
CA VAL A 445 1.47 24.13 5.11
C VAL A 445 0.33 25.09 5.50
N ARG A 446 0.16 25.30 6.81
CA ARG A 446 -0.78 26.27 7.40
C ARG A 446 -0.01 27.26 8.25
N LYS A 447 -0.30 28.57 8.10
CA LYS A 447 0.20 29.59 9.05
C LYS A 447 -0.21 29.16 10.46
N LYS A 448 0.77 28.97 11.35
CA LYS A 448 0.50 28.65 12.77
C LYS A 448 -0.39 29.74 13.33
N GLN A 449 -1.54 29.36 13.86
CA GLN A 449 -2.47 30.32 14.45
C GLN A 449 -1.77 31.06 15.57
N THR A 450 -1.75 32.40 15.48
CA THR A 450 -1.19 33.26 16.52
C THR A 450 -1.86 32.92 17.84
N ARG A 451 -1.08 32.85 18.93
CA ARG A 451 -1.69 32.80 20.27
C ARG A 451 -2.57 34.03 20.44
N LEU A 452 -3.72 33.86 21.08
CA LEU A 452 -4.48 34.98 21.61
C LEU A 452 -3.53 35.76 22.53
N THR A 453 -3.28 37.01 22.18
CA THR A 453 -2.60 37.96 23.06
C THR A 453 -3.61 38.42 24.09
N ASP A 454 -3.45 37.98 25.34
CA ASP A 454 -4.25 38.52 26.44
C ASP A 454 -4.05 40.04 26.49
N GLY A 455 -5.14 40.80 26.33
CA GLY A 455 -5.12 42.25 26.18
C GLY A 455 -4.91 42.99 27.50
N SER A 456 -3.83 42.68 28.22
CA SER A 456 -3.56 43.19 29.57
C SER A 456 -2.11 43.61 29.84
N ASP A 457 -1.27 43.76 28.80
CA ASP A 457 0.07 44.38 28.87
C ASP A 457 0.10 45.68 28.03
N SER A 458 -0.95 46.50 28.14
CA SER A 458 -1.04 47.83 27.52
C SER A 458 -1.30 48.91 28.57
N SER A 459 -0.39 49.04 29.53
CA SER A 459 -0.32 50.15 30.49
C SER A 459 1.13 50.42 30.89
N ASP A 460 1.54 51.66 30.70
CA ASP A 460 2.60 52.38 31.43
C ASP A 460 4.04 51.85 31.34
N THR A 461 4.85 52.48 30.48
CA THR A 461 5.68 53.62 30.93
C THR A 461 6.21 54.43 29.73
N GLU A 462 5.75 55.67 29.58
CA GLU A 462 6.50 56.76 28.96
C GLU A 462 6.88 57.78 30.06
N ASN A 463 8.19 57.92 30.32
CA ASN A 463 8.94 59.07 30.88
C ASN A 463 10.27 58.56 31.48
#